data_AF-A0AA36B393-F1
#
_entry.id   AF-A0AA36B393-F1
#
_cell.length_a   1.000
_cell.length_b   1.000
_cell.length_c   1.000
_cell.angle_alpha   90.00
_cell.angle_beta   90.00
_cell.angle_gamma   90.00
#
_symmetry.space_group_name_H-M   'P 1'
#
loop_
_entity.id
_entity.type
_entity.pdbx_description
1 polymer ?
#
loop_
_entity_poly.entity_id
_entity_poly.type
_entity_poly.pdbx_seq_one_letter_code
_entity_poly.pdbx_strand_id
1 'polypeptide(L)'
;MYNMGDCDAKRSGVESESCASYSAALANGKPIFTPPNSTLADGLAVPIVGFNAFATAKNIVDEVITVSENYIALSILRLVEQEKAVVEGAGVVGLAALLQGKQEELKGKTIKEIFHERAWLASNMFAVKVKIIAETKGPSHTKELKDLLALYYDEVFWGNNVH
;
A
#
# COMPACT_ATOMS: atom_id res chain seq x y z
N MET A 1 -9.36 23.77 7.96
CA MET A 1 -9.26 22.37 8.43
C MET A 1 -10.09 21.53 7.49
N TYR A 2 -9.46 20.77 6.59
CA TYR A 2 -10.18 19.79 5.79
C TYR A 2 -10.55 18.64 6.73
N ASN A 3 -11.84 18.45 6.98
CA ASN A 3 -12.32 17.25 7.65
C ASN A 3 -12.14 16.08 6.69
N MET A 4 -11.35 15.09 7.10
CA MET A 4 -11.12 13.85 6.35
C MET A 4 -12.36 12.94 6.30
N GLY A 5 -13.55 13.49 6.59
CA GLY A 5 -14.85 12.82 6.68
C GLY A 5 -15.79 13.08 5.50
N ASP A 6 -15.43 13.95 4.55
CA ASP A 6 -16.35 14.39 3.47
C ASP A 6 -16.26 13.54 2.19
N CYS A 7 -15.71 12.32 2.25
CA CYS A 7 -15.81 11.37 1.14
C CYS A 7 -16.74 10.20 1.50
N ASP A 8 -17.80 9.99 0.71
CA ASP A 8 -18.65 8.78 0.74
C ASP A 8 -17.88 7.50 0.32
N ALA A 9 -16.56 7.48 0.46
CA ALA A 9 -15.70 6.39 0.08
C ALA A 9 -15.54 5.41 1.25
N LYS A 10 -16.03 4.19 1.04
CA LYS A 10 -15.82 3.04 1.94
C LYS A 10 -14.32 2.72 2.04
N ARG A 11 -13.80 2.61 3.26
CA ARG A 11 -12.40 2.34 3.59
C ARG A 11 -12.27 0.91 4.11
N SER A 12 -11.83 0.01 3.24
CA SER A 12 -11.66 -1.40 3.58
C SER A 12 -10.17 -1.71 3.85
N GLY A 13 -9.87 -2.30 5.02
CA GLY A 13 -8.57 -2.91 5.28
C GLY A 13 -8.50 -4.31 4.64
N VAL A 14 -7.30 -4.76 4.27
CA VAL A 14 -7.11 -6.11 3.71
C VAL A 14 -5.97 -6.84 4.42
N GLU A 15 -6.22 -8.09 4.83
CA GLU A 15 -5.26 -8.95 5.53
C GLU A 15 -5.17 -10.34 4.88
N SER A 16 -4.06 -11.04 5.05
CA SER A 16 -4.01 -12.47 4.73
C SER A 16 -4.78 -13.28 5.77
N GLU A 17 -5.53 -14.30 5.32
CA GLU A 17 -6.15 -15.32 6.18
C GLU A 17 -5.12 -16.05 7.07
N SER A 18 -3.85 -16.12 6.64
CA SER A 18 -2.75 -16.72 7.40
C SER A 18 -2.30 -15.87 8.61
N CYS A 19 -2.63 -14.57 8.65
CA CYS A 19 -2.31 -13.69 9.78
C CYS A 19 -3.27 -12.48 9.84
N ALA A 20 -4.53 -12.72 10.22
CA ALA A 20 -5.57 -11.70 10.31
C ALA A 20 -5.62 -11.02 11.70
N SER A 21 -4.52 -10.39 12.11
CA SER A 21 -4.36 -9.88 13.48
C SER A 21 -5.22 -8.65 13.78
N TYR A 22 -5.49 -7.80 12.79
CA TYR A 22 -6.39 -6.65 12.94
C TYR A 22 -7.84 -7.12 13.05
N SER A 23 -8.26 -8.07 12.22
CA SER A 23 -9.59 -8.68 12.30
C SER A 23 -9.84 -9.31 13.68
N ALA A 24 -8.84 -10.04 14.19
CA ALA A 24 -8.89 -10.63 15.52
C ALA A 24 -8.96 -9.57 16.64
N ALA A 25 -8.23 -8.46 16.47
CA ALA A 25 -8.28 -7.34 17.40
C ALA A 25 -9.61 -6.59 17.41
N LEU A 26 -10.25 -6.42 16.24
CA LEU A 26 -11.60 -5.85 16.14
C LEU A 26 -12.62 -6.70 16.88
N ALA A 27 -12.60 -8.02 16.67
CA ALA A 27 -13.50 -8.96 17.33
C ALA A 27 -13.36 -8.96 18.87
N ASN A 28 -12.13 -8.76 19.37
CA ASN A 28 -11.84 -8.73 20.81
C ASN A 28 -11.86 -7.30 21.42
N GLY A 29 -12.05 -6.27 20.59
CA GLY A 29 -12.00 -4.88 20.98
C GLY A 29 -10.61 -4.36 21.41
N LYS A 30 -9.56 -5.17 21.29
CA LYS A 30 -8.18 -4.85 21.68
C LYS A 30 -7.17 -5.69 20.89
N PRO A 31 -5.92 -5.23 20.72
CA PRO A 31 -4.86 -6.04 20.13
C PRO A 31 -4.66 -7.33 20.90
N ILE A 32 -4.68 -8.46 20.19
CA ILE A 32 -4.42 -9.80 20.72
C ILE A 32 -3.40 -10.52 19.86
N PHE A 33 -2.74 -11.52 20.45
CA PHE A 33 -1.83 -12.38 19.72
C PHE A 33 -2.60 -13.32 18.79
N THR A 34 -2.26 -13.26 17.51
CA THR A 34 -2.77 -14.11 16.44
C THR A 34 -1.58 -14.88 15.88
N PRO A 35 -1.52 -16.21 16.02
CA PRO A 35 -0.38 -16.99 15.54
C PRO A 35 -0.31 -16.90 14.00
N PRO A 36 0.82 -16.43 13.44
CA PRO A 36 0.98 -16.35 12.00
C PRO A 36 1.24 -17.74 11.41
N ASN A 37 0.68 -17.99 10.22
CA ASN A 37 1.10 -19.09 9.36
C ASN A 37 1.99 -18.55 8.23
N SER A 38 2.61 -19.48 7.48
CA SER A 38 3.33 -19.12 6.26
C SER A 38 2.39 -18.41 5.28
N THR A 39 2.86 -17.30 4.71
CA THR A 39 2.10 -16.48 3.77
C THR A 39 3.03 -15.86 2.72
N LEU A 40 2.49 -15.66 1.53
CA LEU A 40 3.11 -14.88 0.46
C LEU A 40 3.16 -13.39 0.80
N ALA A 41 2.30 -12.92 1.71
CA ALA A 41 2.24 -11.55 2.21
C ALA A 41 2.93 -11.44 3.59
N ASP A 42 4.20 -11.82 3.65
CA ASP A 42 5.02 -11.80 4.87
C ASP A 42 5.14 -10.39 5.49
N GLY A 43 5.17 -9.34 4.67
CA GLY A 43 5.10 -7.95 5.14
C GLY A 43 3.83 -7.61 5.94
N LEU A 44 2.77 -8.41 5.85
CA LEU A 44 1.53 -8.28 6.62
C LEU A 44 1.42 -9.29 7.77
N ALA A 45 2.38 -10.22 7.90
CA ALA A 45 2.35 -11.29 8.89
C ALA A 45 2.70 -10.82 10.31
N VAL A 46 2.00 -9.80 10.80
CA VAL A 46 2.22 -9.17 12.10
C VAL A 46 1.30 -9.85 13.14
N PRO A 47 1.84 -10.61 14.13
CA PRO A 47 1.02 -11.41 15.04
C PRO A 47 0.17 -10.59 16.01
N ILE A 48 0.59 -9.37 16.32
CA ILE A 48 -0.14 -8.44 17.19
C ILE A 48 -0.18 -7.10 16.48
N VAL A 49 -1.38 -6.64 16.10
CA VAL A 49 -1.56 -5.29 15.57
C VAL A 49 -1.00 -4.25 16.55
N GLY A 50 -0.30 -3.24 16.03
CA GLY A 50 0.24 -2.16 16.87
C GLY A 50 -0.88 -1.41 17.60
N PHE A 51 -0.71 -1.17 18.91
CA PHE A 51 -1.72 -0.51 19.75
C PHE A 51 -2.18 0.85 19.20
N ASN A 52 -1.22 1.67 18.75
CA ASN A 52 -1.51 2.99 18.18
C ASN A 52 -2.23 2.86 16.83
N ALA A 53 -1.83 1.90 15.99
CA ALA A 53 -2.45 1.65 14.70
C ALA A 53 -3.91 1.20 14.88
N PHE A 54 -4.16 0.27 15.81
CA PHE A 54 -5.50 -0.18 16.14
C PHE A 54 -6.36 0.96 16.69
N ALA A 55 -5.87 1.71 17.68
CA ALA A 55 -6.60 2.83 18.27
C ALA A 55 -6.97 3.91 17.25
N THR A 56 -6.09 4.16 16.29
CA THR A 56 -6.31 5.16 15.23
C THR A 56 -7.28 4.65 14.17
N ALA A 57 -7.05 3.44 13.66
CA ALA A 57 -7.76 2.93 12.50
C ALA A 57 -9.16 2.38 12.84
N LYS A 58 -9.42 1.95 14.08
CA LYS A 58 -10.67 1.28 14.48
C LYS A 58 -11.93 2.08 14.14
N ASN A 59 -11.85 3.41 14.22
CA ASN A 59 -12.98 4.30 13.94
C ASN A 59 -12.97 4.89 12.51
N ILE A 60 -11.99 4.51 11.69
CA ILE A 60 -11.77 5.04 10.33
C ILE A 60 -12.04 3.96 9.28
N VAL A 61 -11.69 2.72 9.59
CA VAL A 61 -11.86 1.55 8.71
C VAL A 61 -13.29 1.05 8.83
N ASP A 62 -14.00 1.00 7.71
CA ASP A 62 -15.40 0.56 7.64
C ASP A 62 -15.53 -0.96 7.69
N GLU A 63 -14.58 -1.67 7.10
CA GLU A 63 -14.52 -3.13 7.13
C GLU A 63 -13.09 -3.65 6.96
N VAL A 64 -12.87 -4.92 7.31
CA VAL A 64 -11.62 -5.62 7.04
C VAL A 64 -11.92 -6.90 6.29
N ILE A 65 -11.22 -7.10 5.18
CA ILE A 65 -11.39 -8.23 4.29
C ILE A 65 -10.17 -9.13 4.45
N THR A 66 -10.40 -10.41 4.68
CA THR A 66 -9.33 -11.40 4.64
C THR A 66 -9.24 -12.02 3.25
N VAL A 67 -8.03 -12.30 2.79
CA VAL A 67 -7.77 -12.94 1.50
C VAL A 67 -6.98 -14.23 1.66
N SER A 68 -7.33 -15.25 0.88
CA SER A 68 -6.63 -16.53 0.91
C SER A 68 -5.32 -16.45 0.12
N GLU A 69 -4.33 -17.27 0.50
CA GLU A 69 -3.04 -17.39 -0.18
C GLU A 69 -3.16 -17.69 -1.69
N ASN A 70 -4.17 -18.47 -2.10
CA ASN A 70 -4.42 -18.78 -3.51
C ASN A 70 -4.72 -17.52 -4.34
N TYR A 71 -5.47 -16.56 -3.78
CA TYR A 71 -5.80 -15.31 -4.46
C TYR A 71 -4.62 -14.32 -4.43
N ILE A 72 -3.79 -14.35 -3.38
CA ILE A 72 -2.53 -13.60 -3.37
C ILE A 72 -1.61 -14.11 -4.49
N ALA A 73 -1.41 -15.43 -4.57
CA ALA A 73 -0.61 -16.07 -5.63
C ALA A 73 -1.15 -15.76 -7.03
N LEU A 74 -2.47 -15.88 -7.22
CA LEU A 74 -3.12 -15.56 -8.48
C LEU A 74 -2.92 -14.10 -8.88
N SER A 75 -2.98 -13.18 -7.91
CA SER A 75 -2.77 -11.74 -8.15
C SER A 75 -1.33 -11.43 -8.57
N ILE A 76 -0.35 -12.04 -7.90
CA ILE A 76 1.06 -11.95 -8.30
C ILE A 76 1.23 -12.48 -9.74
N LEU A 77 0.71 -13.67 -10.02
CA LEU A 77 0.80 -14.28 -11.35
C LEU A 77 0.19 -13.36 -12.41
N ARG A 78 -0.97 -12.77 -12.13
CA ARG A 78 -1.67 -11.90 -13.07
C ARG A 78 -0.88 -10.64 -13.40
N LEU A 79 -0.26 -10.03 -12.39
CA LEU A 79 0.59 -8.84 -12.58
C LEU A 79 1.87 -9.16 -13.35
N VAL A 80 2.46 -10.34 -13.13
CA VAL A 80 3.61 -10.82 -13.94
C VAL A 80 3.20 -11.09 -15.39
N GLU A 81 2.05 -11.74 -15.60
CA GLU A 81 1.58 -12.11 -16.94
C GLU A 81 1.15 -10.90 -17.78
N GLN A 82 0.38 -9.99 -17.19
CA GLN A 82 -0.24 -8.87 -17.91
C GLN A 82 0.62 -7.61 -17.91
N GLU A 83 1.16 -7.24 -16.75
CA GLU A 83 1.89 -5.97 -16.57
C GLU A 83 3.41 -6.15 -16.59
N LYS A 84 3.90 -7.40 -16.64
CA LYS A 84 5.35 -7.72 -16.53
C LYS A 84 5.99 -7.14 -15.26
N ALA A 85 5.17 -6.92 -14.23
CA ALA A 85 5.59 -6.33 -12.97
C ALA A 85 5.87 -7.44 -11.94
N VAL A 86 6.98 -7.31 -11.22
CA VAL A 86 7.29 -8.14 -10.06
C VAL A 86 6.87 -7.39 -8.81
N VAL A 87 6.06 -8.03 -7.99
CA VAL A 87 5.39 -7.43 -6.82
C VAL A 87 5.48 -8.39 -5.64
N GLU A 88 5.64 -7.84 -4.45
CA GLU A 88 5.62 -8.59 -3.19
C GLU A 88 4.17 -8.96 -2.82
N GLY A 89 3.96 -10.06 -2.09
CA GLY A 89 2.60 -10.51 -1.76
C GLY A 89 1.79 -9.50 -0.94
N ALA A 90 2.44 -8.75 -0.04
CA ALA A 90 1.80 -7.67 0.71
C ALA A 90 1.28 -6.54 -0.20
N GLY A 91 1.96 -6.30 -1.32
CA GLY A 91 1.60 -5.25 -2.28
C GLY A 91 0.43 -5.59 -3.20
N VAL A 92 0.00 -6.86 -3.23
CA VAL A 92 -1.08 -7.32 -4.13
C VAL A 92 -2.36 -7.73 -3.41
N VAL A 93 -2.41 -7.61 -2.08
CA VAL A 93 -3.59 -8.08 -1.31
C VAL A 93 -4.86 -7.31 -1.68
N GLY A 94 -4.73 -6.04 -2.09
CA GLY A 94 -5.84 -5.25 -2.64
C GLY A 94 -6.45 -5.92 -3.87
N LEU A 95 -5.63 -6.18 -4.89
CA LEU A 95 -6.02 -6.96 -6.07
C LEU A 95 -6.58 -8.35 -5.70
N ALA A 96 -5.97 -9.03 -4.74
CA ALA A 96 -6.43 -10.35 -4.30
C ALA A 96 -7.85 -10.30 -3.73
N ALA A 97 -8.19 -9.25 -2.97
CA ALA A 97 -9.53 -9.06 -2.44
C ALA A 97 -10.57 -8.85 -3.55
N LEU A 98 -10.19 -8.14 -4.62
CA LEU A 98 -11.02 -7.91 -5.79
C LEU A 98 -11.25 -9.21 -6.58
N LEU A 99 -10.18 -9.97 -6.84
CA LEU A 99 -10.26 -11.24 -7.57
C LEU A 99 -11.04 -12.31 -6.81
N GLN A 100 -10.96 -12.30 -5.48
CA GLN A 100 -11.74 -13.21 -4.64
C GLN A 100 -13.24 -12.92 -4.68
N GLY A 101 -13.66 -11.75 -5.20
CA GLY A 101 -15.07 -11.41 -5.38
C GLY A 101 -15.81 -11.08 -4.08
N LYS A 102 -15.07 -10.77 -3.00
CA LYS A 102 -15.66 -10.35 -1.71
C LYS A 102 -16.17 -8.90 -1.72
N GLN A 103 -16.15 -8.23 -2.87
CA GLN A 103 -16.50 -6.82 -3.06
C GLN A 103 -17.38 -6.64 -4.31
N GLU A 104 -18.58 -7.23 -4.30
CA GLU A 104 -19.52 -7.13 -5.43
C GLU A 104 -19.96 -5.69 -5.73
N GLU A 105 -19.97 -4.83 -4.70
CA GLU A 105 -20.32 -3.42 -4.81
C GLU A 105 -19.34 -2.59 -5.65
N LEU A 106 -18.17 -3.13 -5.96
CA LEU A 106 -17.15 -2.50 -6.79
C LEU A 106 -17.30 -2.83 -8.28
N LYS A 107 -18.21 -3.74 -8.65
CA LYS A 107 -18.50 -4.04 -10.06
C LYS A 107 -18.92 -2.76 -10.80
N GLY A 108 -18.19 -2.43 -11.87
CA GLY A 108 -18.44 -1.24 -12.68
C GLY A 108 -17.83 0.07 -12.15
N LYS A 109 -17.11 0.03 -11.01
CA LYS A 109 -16.36 1.19 -10.51
C LYS A 109 -14.91 1.16 -11.01
N THR A 110 -14.35 2.35 -11.29
CA THR A 110 -12.94 2.49 -11.62
C THR A 110 -12.11 2.44 -10.33
N ILE A 111 -11.28 1.41 -10.20
CA ILE A 111 -10.36 1.26 -9.07
C ILE A 111 -8.99 1.77 -9.51
N LYS A 112 -8.43 2.73 -8.77
CA LYS A 112 -7.02 3.09 -8.88
C LYS A 112 -6.27 2.38 -7.77
N GLU A 113 -5.66 1.26 -8.11
CA GLU A 113 -4.71 0.61 -7.21
C GLU A 113 -3.40 1.39 -7.22
N ILE A 114 -2.96 1.84 -6.05
CA ILE A 114 -1.67 2.51 -5.88
C ILE A 114 -0.70 1.42 -5.44
N PHE A 115 0.09 0.91 -6.38
CA PHE A 115 1.21 0.05 -6.06
C PHE A 115 2.19 0.84 -5.20
N HIS A 116 2.62 0.27 -4.08
CA HIS A 116 3.89 0.65 -3.48
C HIS A 116 4.99 0.25 -4.48
N GLU A 117 5.42 1.21 -5.28
CA GLU A 117 6.39 1.02 -6.34
C GLU A 117 7.77 0.71 -5.75
N ARG A 118 8.25 -0.52 -5.95
CA ARG A 118 9.60 -0.75 -6.49
C ARG A 118 9.45 -1.43 -7.85
N ALA A 119 8.79 -0.76 -8.79
CA ALA A 119 8.67 -1.24 -10.16
C ALA A 119 9.86 -0.71 -10.98
N TRP A 120 10.68 -1.65 -11.44
CA TRP A 120 11.91 -1.40 -12.18
C TRP A 120 11.62 -0.85 -13.58
N LEU A 121 12.06 0.38 -13.85
CA LEU A 121 12.11 0.97 -15.19
C LEU A 121 13.51 1.49 -15.52
N ALA A 122 14.54 0.72 -15.18
CA ALA A 122 15.90 0.96 -15.66
C ALA A 122 16.62 -0.38 -15.90
N SER A 123 17.37 -0.46 -16.99
CA SER A 123 18.15 -1.62 -17.47
C SER A 123 19.36 -1.99 -16.57
N ASN A 124 19.33 -1.61 -15.29
CA ASN A 124 20.37 -1.85 -14.31
C ASN A 124 19.76 -2.25 -12.96
N MET A 125 20.04 -3.47 -12.50
CA MET A 125 19.55 -4.04 -11.24
C MET A 125 20.13 -3.37 -9.97
N PHE A 126 21.09 -2.45 -10.11
CA PHE A 126 21.77 -1.78 -9.00
C PHE A 126 21.32 -0.32 -8.77
N ALA A 127 20.33 0.18 -9.52
CA ALA A 127 19.84 1.56 -9.38
C ALA A 127 18.32 1.60 -9.14
N VAL A 128 17.87 2.45 -8.21
CA VAL A 128 16.44 2.64 -7.90
C VAL A 128 16.03 4.05 -8.28
N LYS A 129 14.93 4.19 -9.03
CA LYS A 129 14.31 5.48 -9.33
C LYS A 129 13.23 5.77 -8.30
N VAL A 130 13.27 6.94 -7.67
CA VAL A 130 12.32 7.35 -6.63
C VAL A 130 11.60 8.61 -7.07
N LYS A 131 10.27 8.61 -7.05
CA LYS A 131 9.47 9.82 -7.26
C LYS A 131 9.12 10.42 -5.91
N ILE A 132 9.59 11.64 -5.67
CA ILE A 132 9.40 12.36 -4.41
C ILE A 132 8.57 13.62 -4.67
N ILE A 133 7.56 13.85 -3.84
CA ILE A 133 6.87 15.14 -3.73
C ILE A 133 7.32 15.72 -2.39
N ALA A 134 7.96 16.88 -2.42
CA ALA A 134 8.49 17.55 -1.22
C ALA A 134 7.92 18.96 -1.11
N GLU A 135 7.38 19.30 0.06
CA GLU A 135 6.98 20.66 0.40
C GLU A 135 8.20 21.46 0.87
N THR A 136 8.35 22.68 0.38
CA THR A 136 9.46 23.56 0.76
C THR A 136 8.93 24.80 1.49
N LYS A 137 9.80 25.42 2.28
CA LYS A 137 9.46 26.62 3.07
C LYS A 137 9.47 27.91 2.24
N GLY A 138 9.71 27.81 0.93
CA GLY A 138 9.82 28.93 0.01
C GLY A 138 10.87 28.71 -1.10
N PRO A 139 11.05 29.71 -1.98
CA PRO A 139 11.90 29.58 -3.18
C PRO A 139 13.38 29.31 -2.87
N SER A 140 13.92 29.87 -1.79
CA SER A 140 15.31 29.65 -1.37
C SER A 140 15.55 28.20 -0.94
N HIS A 141 14.63 27.64 -0.15
CA HIS A 141 14.69 26.24 0.30
C HIS A 141 14.48 25.27 -0.88
N THR A 142 13.66 25.64 -1.87
CA THR A 142 13.54 24.86 -3.13
C THR A 142 14.87 24.81 -3.87
N LYS A 143 15.57 25.93 -3.97
CA LYS A 143 16.87 25.99 -4.66
C LYS A 143 17.93 25.16 -3.93
N GLU A 144 18.02 25.29 -2.62
CA GLU A 144 18.95 24.50 -1.80
C GLU A 144 18.70 22.99 -1.93
N LEU A 145 17.43 22.55 -1.90
CA LEU A 145 17.07 21.15 -2.10
C LEU A 145 17.44 20.66 -3.52
N LYS A 146 17.24 21.50 -4.54
CA LYS A 146 17.63 21.19 -5.92
C LYS A 146 19.13 21.01 -6.06
N ASP A 147 19.89 21.94 -5.50
CA ASP A 147 21.36 21.94 -5.54
C ASP A 147 21.93 20.72 -4.79
N LEU A 148 21.36 20.38 -3.62
CA LEU A 148 21.73 19.18 -2.87
C LEU A 148 21.43 17.89 -3.64
N LEU A 149 20.24 17.76 -4.23
CA LEU A 149 19.89 16.56 -4.98
C LEU A 149 20.77 16.40 -6.22
N ALA A 150 21.14 17.49 -6.90
CA ALA A 150 22.07 17.46 -8.03
C ALA A 150 23.52 17.12 -7.61
N LEU A 151 23.89 17.34 -6.35
CA LEU A 151 25.23 17.00 -5.83
C LEU A 151 25.38 15.50 -5.53
N TYR A 152 24.32 14.85 -5.07
CA TYR A 152 24.36 13.47 -4.58
C TYR A 152 23.81 12.42 -5.57
N TYR A 153 23.08 12.85 -6.60
CA TYR A 153 22.43 11.93 -7.56
C TYR A 153 22.73 12.34 -9.00
N ASP A 154 23.15 11.35 -9.80
CA ASP A 154 23.53 11.57 -11.21
C ASP A 154 22.33 11.90 -12.12
N GLU A 155 21.13 11.41 -11.78
CA GLU A 155 19.90 11.60 -12.57
C GLU A 155 18.76 12.17 -11.73
N VAL A 156 18.54 13.49 -11.83
CA VAL A 156 17.44 14.19 -11.15
C VAL A 156 16.56 14.89 -12.18
N PHE A 157 15.27 14.53 -12.23
CA PHE A 157 14.28 15.11 -13.14
C PHE A 157 13.23 15.90 -12.36
N TRP A 158 12.92 17.12 -12.82
CA TRP A 158 11.90 17.98 -12.22
C TRP A 158 10.64 17.99 -13.09
N GLY A 159 9.47 17.76 -12.48
CA GLY A 159 8.19 17.84 -13.19
C GLY A 159 7.84 19.27 -13.60
N ASN A 160 7.15 19.44 -14.73
CA ASN A 160 6.82 20.74 -15.34
C ASN A 160 5.77 21.59 -14.57
N ASN A 161 5.38 21.20 -13.36
CA ASN A 161 4.40 21.94 -12.56
C ASN A 161 5.10 22.71 -11.44
N VAL A 162 5.57 23.90 -11.78
CA VAL A 162 6.00 24.91 -10.81
C VAL A 162 4.88 25.95 -10.75
N HIS A 163 4.01 25.83 -9.75
CA HIS A 163 3.15 26.91 -9.27
C HIS A 163 3.55 27.25 -7.85
#